data_AF-A0A653B2J2-F1
#
_entry.id   AF-A0A653B2J2-F1
#
_cell.length_a   1.000
_cell.length_b   1.000
_cell.length_c   1.000
_cell.angle_alpha   90.00
_cell.angle_beta   90.00
_cell.angle_gamma   90.00
#
_symmetry.space_group_name_H-M   'P 1'
#
loop_
_entity.id
_entity.type
_entity.pdbx_description
1 polymer ?
#
loop_
_entity_poly.entity_id
_entity_poly.type
_entity_poly.pdbx_seq_one_letter_code
_entity_poly.pdbx_strand_id
1 'polypeptide(L)'
;MSNPIITFVGAGNMAASLIGGLRAQGVEASAIRASEPGTEQRERLQQAHGIATFGNNAEAIAGADLIVLAVKPQVMKAVCLDLAPHLAPNQVIISIAAGISCASLEGWLGERPLVRCMPNTPALLRQGVSGLFANSRVSSAQKAQAEQVLSAVGLALWLDEESQLDAVTAVSGSGPAYFFLLIEAMTAAGEQLGLPRETAAQLSIQTALGAARMASESDVDAAELRRRVTSPNGTTEAAIKTFQAGGFEALVQQALNAAANRSAELAEQLGQ
;
A
#
# COMPACT_ATOMS: atom_id res chain seq x y z
N MET A 1 -28.08 -8.03 -6.51
CA MET A 1 -27.58 -7.80 -5.13
C MET A 1 -27.06 -6.38 -5.09
N SER A 2 -27.40 -5.59 -4.07
CA SER A 2 -26.90 -4.23 -3.93
C SER A 2 -25.37 -4.25 -3.75
N ASN A 3 -24.65 -3.34 -4.41
CA ASN A 3 -23.22 -3.16 -4.16
C ASN A 3 -22.99 -2.73 -2.71
N PRO A 4 -21.93 -3.22 -2.03
CA PRO A 4 -21.63 -2.84 -0.66
C PRO A 4 -21.34 -1.34 -0.57
N ILE A 5 -21.79 -0.70 0.50
CA ILE A 5 -21.46 0.69 0.81
C ILE A 5 -20.07 0.72 1.47
N ILE A 6 -19.14 1.40 0.80
CA ILE A 6 -17.74 1.57 1.22
C ILE A 6 -17.58 2.97 1.79
N THR A 7 -17.16 3.06 3.06
CA THR A 7 -16.93 4.36 3.72
C THR A 7 -15.47 4.50 4.11
N PHE A 8 -14.82 5.55 3.64
CA PHE A 8 -13.46 5.92 4.04
C PHE A 8 -13.50 6.87 5.23
N VAL A 9 -12.84 6.51 6.33
CA VAL A 9 -12.63 7.40 7.47
C VAL A 9 -11.25 8.04 7.32
N GLY A 10 -11.25 9.35 7.04
CA GLY A 10 -10.07 10.08 6.57
C GLY A 10 -9.98 10.10 5.04
N ALA A 11 -9.69 11.28 4.47
CA ALA A 11 -9.68 11.47 3.02
C ALA A 11 -8.31 11.93 2.49
N GLY A 12 -7.23 11.36 3.02
CA GLY A 12 -5.86 11.61 2.54
C GLY A 12 -5.55 10.99 1.17
N ASN A 13 -4.29 11.08 0.74
CA ASN A 13 -3.85 10.62 -0.59
C ASN A 13 -4.17 9.15 -0.88
N MET A 14 -4.00 8.26 0.11
CA MET A 14 -4.29 6.83 -0.09
C MET A 14 -5.78 6.55 -0.23
N ALA A 15 -6.63 7.20 0.59
CA ALA A 15 -8.08 7.12 0.43
C ALA A 15 -8.52 7.63 -0.93
N ALA A 16 -8.01 8.80 -1.36
CA ALA A 16 -8.31 9.36 -2.67
C ALA A 16 -7.87 8.44 -3.82
N SER A 17 -6.74 7.74 -3.68
CA SER A 17 -6.28 6.74 -4.66
C SER A 17 -7.26 5.58 -4.77
N LEU A 18 -7.65 4.99 -3.63
CA LEU A 18 -8.58 3.87 -3.57
C LEU A 18 -9.95 4.26 -4.11
N ILE A 19 -10.46 5.43 -3.73
CA ILE A 19 -11.72 5.99 -4.25
C ILE A 19 -11.63 6.16 -5.76
N GLY A 20 -10.57 6.79 -6.27
CA GLY A 20 -10.36 6.95 -7.71
C GLY A 20 -10.27 5.62 -8.47
N GLY A 21 -9.57 4.63 -7.90
CA GLY A 21 -9.47 3.28 -8.42
C GLY A 21 -10.83 2.58 -8.49
N LEU A 22 -11.60 2.62 -7.42
CA LEU A 22 -12.96 2.05 -7.34
C LEU A 22 -13.89 2.67 -8.38
N ARG A 23 -13.86 4.01 -8.51
CA ARG A 23 -14.64 4.73 -9.53
C ARG A 23 -14.22 4.32 -10.94
N ALA A 24 -12.92 4.16 -11.21
CA ALA A 24 -12.42 3.71 -12.50
C ALA A 24 -12.81 2.26 -12.83
N GLN A 25 -13.02 1.41 -11.82
CA GLN A 25 -13.56 0.05 -11.96
C GLN A 25 -15.09 -0.01 -12.09
N GLY A 26 -15.77 1.16 -12.11
CA GLY A 26 -17.22 1.24 -12.30
C GLY A 26 -18.04 1.14 -11.02
N VAL A 27 -17.43 1.29 -9.84
CA VAL A 27 -18.21 1.38 -8.59
C VAL A 27 -18.97 2.71 -8.56
N GLU A 28 -20.28 2.62 -8.37
CA GLU A 28 -21.18 3.76 -8.32
C GLU A 28 -20.82 4.73 -7.19
N ALA A 29 -20.93 6.04 -7.44
CA ALA A 29 -20.53 7.07 -6.48
C ALA A 29 -21.42 7.04 -5.23
N SER A 30 -22.68 6.62 -5.38
CA SER A 30 -23.62 6.40 -4.28
C SER A 30 -23.22 5.25 -3.35
N ALA A 31 -22.37 4.34 -3.80
CA ALA A 31 -21.84 3.23 -3.01
C ALA A 31 -20.54 3.60 -2.27
N ILE A 32 -19.99 4.82 -2.47
CA ILE A 32 -18.75 5.27 -1.85
C ILE A 32 -19.01 6.53 -1.02
N ARG A 33 -18.45 6.57 0.18
CA ARG A 33 -18.54 7.69 1.12
C ARG A 33 -17.17 8.00 1.70
N ALA A 34 -16.95 9.23 2.14
CA ALA A 34 -15.76 9.58 2.89
C ALA A 34 -16.06 10.56 4.03
N SER A 35 -15.39 10.44 5.17
CA SER A 35 -15.38 11.47 6.21
C SER A 35 -14.03 12.17 6.27
N GLU A 36 -14.06 13.49 6.43
CA GLU A 36 -12.88 14.33 6.54
C GLU A 36 -13.23 15.64 7.26
N PRO A 37 -12.56 15.99 8.38
CA PRO A 37 -12.86 17.22 9.11
C PRO A 37 -12.62 18.49 8.28
N GLY A 38 -11.64 18.49 7.36
CA GLY A 38 -11.34 19.64 6.51
C GLY A 38 -12.36 19.85 5.37
N THR A 39 -13.06 20.98 5.37
CA THR A 39 -14.04 21.32 4.32
C THR A 39 -13.44 21.38 2.91
N GLU A 40 -12.27 22.01 2.74
CA GLU A 40 -11.61 22.10 1.44
C GLU A 40 -11.31 20.72 0.83
N GLN A 41 -10.80 19.79 1.65
CA GLN A 41 -10.50 18.44 1.20
C GLN A 41 -11.79 17.66 0.86
N ARG A 42 -12.87 17.85 1.62
CA ARG A 42 -14.19 17.27 1.29
C ARG A 42 -14.71 17.75 -0.05
N GLU A 43 -14.67 19.06 -0.31
CA GLU A 43 -15.11 19.65 -1.57
C GLU A 43 -14.28 19.12 -2.75
N ARG A 44 -12.95 19.02 -2.57
CA ARG A 44 -12.05 18.45 -3.57
C ARG A 44 -12.41 17.00 -3.92
N LEU A 45 -12.66 16.14 -2.92
CA LEU A 45 -13.07 14.75 -3.18
C LEU A 45 -14.43 14.67 -3.87
N GLN A 46 -15.39 15.49 -3.45
CA GLN A 46 -16.71 15.52 -4.06
C GLN A 46 -16.64 15.95 -5.53
N GLN A 47 -15.87 17.00 -5.85
CA GLN A 47 -15.66 17.46 -7.23
C GLN A 47 -14.94 16.41 -8.09
N ALA A 48 -13.93 15.73 -7.54
CA ALA A 48 -13.14 14.76 -8.28
C ALA A 48 -13.89 13.44 -8.56
N HIS A 49 -14.73 12.98 -7.63
CA HIS A 49 -15.28 11.63 -7.67
C HIS A 49 -16.81 11.54 -7.63
N GLY A 50 -17.50 12.62 -7.25
CA GLY A 50 -18.96 12.69 -7.13
C GLY A 50 -19.53 11.92 -5.93
N ILE A 51 -18.70 11.57 -4.94
CA ILE A 51 -19.10 10.78 -3.77
C ILE A 51 -19.69 11.67 -2.67
N ALA A 52 -20.45 11.06 -1.75
CA ALA A 52 -20.91 11.76 -0.54
C ALA A 52 -19.76 11.95 0.45
N THR A 53 -19.62 13.15 1.01
CA THR A 53 -18.60 13.48 2.01
C THR A 53 -19.22 14.03 3.30
N PHE A 54 -18.63 13.69 4.45
CA PHE A 54 -19.17 14.00 5.77
C PHE A 54 -18.11 14.65 6.65
N GLY A 55 -18.50 15.63 7.47
CA GLY A 55 -17.59 16.22 8.48
C GLY A 55 -17.46 15.36 9.74
N ASN A 56 -18.42 14.46 9.97
CA ASN A 56 -18.49 13.58 11.14
C ASN A 56 -18.35 12.12 10.71
N ASN A 57 -17.56 11.35 11.48
CA ASN A 57 -17.29 9.94 11.18
C ASN A 57 -18.51 9.04 11.40
N ALA A 58 -19.25 9.24 12.50
CA ALA A 58 -20.42 8.43 12.85
C ALA A 58 -21.53 8.54 11.79
N GLU A 59 -21.75 9.75 11.25
CA GLU A 59 -22.69 9.97 10.14
C GLU A 59 -22.26 9.22 8.88
N ALA A 60 -20.97 9.25 8.54
CA ALA A 60 -20.45 8.62 7.34
C ALA A 60 -20.62 7.09 7.35
N ILE A 61 -20.34 6.47 8.49
CA ILE A 61 -20.35 5.01 8.64
C ILE A 61 -21.77 4.42 8.81
N ALA A 62 -22.79 5.25 8.97
CA ALA A 62 -24.16 4.80 9.17
C ALA A 62 -24.66 4.00 7.94
N GLY A 63 -24.89 2.70 8.13
CA GLY A 63 -25.30 1.78 7.07
C GLY A 63 -24.18 1.42 6.09
N ALA A 64 -22.91 1.65 6.43
CA ALA A 64 -21.78 1.15 5.66
C ALA A 64 -21.62 -0.37 5.84
N ASP A 65 -21.19 -1.08 4.81
CA ASP A 65 -20.82 -2.50 4.90
C ASP A 65 -19.31 -2.65 5.19
N LEU A 66 -18.50 -1.82 4.51
CA LEU A 66 -17.06 -1.76 4.65
C LEU A 66 -16.63 -0.36 5.14
N ILE A 67 -15.79 -0.31 6.17
CA ILE A 67 -15.24 0.93 6.71
C ILE A 67 -13.73 0.88 6.57
N VAL A 68 -13.18 1.72 5.71
CA VAL A 68 -11.74 1.85 5.47
C VAL A 68 -11.17 2.93 6.39
N LEU A 69 -10.39 2.54 7.38
CA LEU A 69 -9.67 3.47 8.27
C LEU A 69 -8.41 3.97 7.55
N ALA A 70 -8.48 5.19 7.03
CA ALA A 70 -7.46 5.85 6.22
C ALA A 70 -6.90 7.12 6.89
N VAL A 71 -6.98 7.18 8.22
CA VAL A 71 -6.34 8.22 9.03
C VAL A 71 -4.89 7.87 9.36
N LYS A 72 -4.11 8.86 9.77
CA LYS A 72 -2.74 8.64 10.20
C LYS A 72 -2.69 7.76 11.46
N PRO A 73 -1.69 6.87 11.62
CA PRO A 73 -1.58 5.99 12.79
C PRO A 73 -1.65 6.73 14.13
N GLN A 74 -1.07 7.94 14.22
CA GLN A 74 -1.00 8.73 15.45
C GLN A 74 -2.38 9.17 15.98
N VAL A 75 -3.40 9.26 15.13
CA VAL A 75 -4.76 9.64 15.52
C VAL A 75 -5.73 8.45 15.52
N MET A 76 -5.25 7.26 15.13
CA MET A 76 -6.09 6.08 14.90
C MET A 76 -6.86 5.67 16.15
N LYS A 77 -6.20 5.64 17.31
CA LYS A 77 -6.83 5.27 18.59
C LYS A 77 -8.02 6.17 18.92
N ALA A 78 -7.83 7.49 18.86
CA ALA A 78 -8.89 8.44 19.17
C ALA A 78 -10.08 8.29 18.21
N VAL A 79 -9.80 8.13 16.91
CA VAL A 79 -10.82 7.89 15.88
C VAL A 79 -11.56 6.57 16.13
N CYS A 80 -10.85 5.50 16.48
CA CYS A 80 -11.46 4.20 16.76
C CYS A 80 -12.37 4.25 18.00
N LEU A 81 -11.91 4.88 19.08
CA LEU A 81 -12.72 5.02 20.31
C LEU A 81 -13.98 5.86 20.09
N ASP A 82 -13.89 6.92 19.27
CA ASP A 82 -15.04 7.75 18.88
C ASP A 82 -16.03 6.97 17.99
N LEU A 83 -15.54 6.11 17.09
CA LEU A 83 -16.36 5.28 16.22
C LEU A 83 -17.04 4.11 16.95
N ALA A 84 -16.39 3.54 17.97
CA ALA A 84 -16.80 2.28 18.59
C ALA A 84 -18.30 2.21 18.97
N PRO A 85 -18.92 3.24 19.58
CA PRO A 85 -20.34 3.22 19.96
C PRO A 85 -21.32 3.23 18.79
N HIS A 86 -20.87 3.61 17.59
CA HIS A 86 -21.71 3.80 16.41
C HIS A 86 -21.66 2.63 15.42
N LEU A 87 -20.76 1.68 15.65
CA LEU A 87 -20.54 0.58 14.73
C LEU A 87 -21.56 -0.54 14.91
N ALA A 88 -22.15 -0.99 13.81
CA ALA A 88 -22.98 -2.17 13.80
C ALA A 88 -22.12 -3.46 13.75
N PRO A 89 -22.60 -4.61 14.31
CA PRO A 89 -21.80 -5.83 14.42
C PRO A 89 -21.30 -6.43 13.09
N ASN A 90 -22.03 -6.19 11.99
CA ASN A 90 -21.72 -6.79 10.69
C ASN A 90 -20.76 -5.96 9.83
N GLN A 91 -20.39 -4.76 10.29
CA GLN A 91 -19.50 -3.86 9.53
C GLN A 91 -18.07 -4.38 9.57
N VAL A 92 -17.44 -4.48 8.40
CA VAL A 92 -16.04 -4.89 8.28
C VAL A 92 -15.15 -3.67 8.40
N ILE A 93 -14.17 -3.74 9.29
CA ILE A 93 -13.13 -2.72 9.40
C ILE A 93 -11.96 -3.12 8.51
N ILE A 94 -11.55 -2.23 7.62
CA ILE A 94 -10.36 -2.35 6.80
C ILE A 94 -9.37 -1.27 7.25
N SER A 95 -8.26 -1.63 7.86
CA SER A 95 -7.23 -0.66 8.24
C SER A 95 -6.10 -0.65 7.22
N ILE A 96 -5.79 0.53 6.67
CA ILE A 96 -4.60 0.77 5.82
C ILE A 96 -3.44 1.40 6.62
N ALA A 97 -3.57 1.49 7.95
CA ALA A 97 -2.57 2.14 8.79
C ALA A 97 -1.39 1.21 9.11
N ALA A 98 -0.19 1.68 8.77
CA ALA A 98 1.05 1.03 9.17
C ALA A 98 1.21 1.05 10.70
N GLY A 99 1.74 -0.04 11.27
CA GLY A 99 2.06 -0.11 12.69
C GLY A 99 0.83 -0.08 13.62
N ILE A 100 -0.35 -0.54 13.21
CA ILE A 100 -1.50 -0.69 14.09
C ILE A 100 -2.04 -2.11 13.96
N SER A 101 -1.87 -2.95 14.99
CA SER A 101 -2.24 -4.37 14.99
C SER A 101 -3.75 -4.61 15.06
N CYS A 102 -4.20 -5.83 14.72
CA CYS A 102 -5.58 -6.27 14.91
C CYS A 102 -5.93 -6.20 16.40
N ALA A 103 -5.03 -6.66 17.27
CA ALA A 103 -5.22 -6.62 18.71
C ALA A 103 -5.44 -5.18 19.22
N SER A 104 -4.67 -4.20 18.73
CA SER A 104 -4.87 -2.78 19.07
C SER A 104 -6.23 -2.27 18.59
N LEU A 105 -6.59 -2.55 17.34
CA LEU A 105 -7.87 -2.14 16.77
C LEU A 105 -9.05 -2.79 17.49
N GLU A 106 -8.98 -4.07 17.82
CA GLU A 106 -9.98 -4.79 18.61
C GLU A 106 -10.06 -4.25 20.04
N GLY A 107 -8.94 -3.84 20.63
CA GLY A 107 -8.91 -3.18 21.94
C GLY A 107 -9.63 -1.82 21.95
N TRP A 108 -9.67 -1.11 20.82
CA TRP A 108 -10.32 0.22 20.72
C TRP A 108 -11.75 0.15 20.19
N LEU A 109 -11.99 -0.73 19.22
CA LEU A 109 -13.27 -0.87 18.55
C LEU A 109 -14.14 -1.94 19.21
N GLY A 110 -13.57 -2.91 19.92
CA GLY A 110 -14.22 -4.16 20.30
C GLY A 110 -14.13 -5.23 19.20
N GLU A 111 -14.25 -6.50 19.57
CA GLU A 111 -14.12 -7.65 18.66
C GLU A 111 -15.10 -7.59 17.48
N ARG A 112 -14.57 -7.70 16.25
CA ARG A 112 -15.34 -7.54 15.01
C ARG A 112 -14.60 -8.08 13.78
N PRO A 113 -15.25 -8.23 12.62
CA PRO A 113 -14.55 -8.55 11.37
C PRO A 113 -13.53 -7.46 11.03
N LEU A 114 -12.25 -7.85 10.94
CA LEU A 114 -11.14 -6.93 10.73
C LEU A 114 -10.18 -7.43 9.66
N VAL A 115 -9.89 -6.57 8.70
CA VAL A 115 -8.86 -6.74 7.68
C VAL A 115 -7.81 -5.66 7.89
N ARG A 116 -6.56 -6.06 8.12
CA ARG A 116 -5.42 -5.17 8.00
C ARG A 116 -4.87 -5.27 6.59
N CYS A 117 -4.36 -4.15 6.09
CA CYS A 117 -3.62 -4.14 4.86
C CYS A 117 -2.49 -3.12 4.89
N MET A 118 -1.48 -3.38 4.08
CA MET A 118 -0.31 -2.54 3.93
C MET A 118 -0.14 -2.14 2.46
N PRO A 119 -0.86 -1.10 1.99
CA PRO A 119 -0.68 -0.56 0.64
C PRO A 119 0.63 0.23 0.53
N ASN A 120 1.03 0.56 -0.70
CA ASN A 120 2.19 1.40 -0.97
C ASN A 120 1.89 2.55 -1.94
N THR A 121 2.80 3.52 -2.02
CA THR A 121 2.58 4.79 -2.74
C THR A 121 2.34 4.65 -4.26
N PRO A 122 2.88 3.66 -4.99
CA PRO A 122 2.50 3.40 -6.39
C PRO A 122 1.00 3.16 -6.64
N ALA A 123 0.19 2.93 -5.59
CA ALA A 123 -1.27 2.92 -5.67
C ALA A 123 -1.86 4.20 -6.30
N LEU A 124 -1.18 5.35 -6.13
CA LEU A 124 -1.55 6.63 -6.76
C LEU A 124 -1.57 6.55 -8.30
N LEU A 125 -0.81 5.62 -8.87
CA LEU A 125 -0.71 5.37 -10.31
C LEU A 125 -1.40 4.05 -10.72
N ARG A 126 -2.18 3.44 -9.81
CA ARG A 126 -2.79 2.10 -9.97
C ARG A 126 -1.77 0.98 -10.23
N GLN A 127 -0.55 1.16 -9.72
CA GLN A 127 0.54 0.18 -9.76
C GLN A 127 0.95 -0.21 -8.35
N GLY A 128 0.01 -0.13 -7.40
CA GLY A 128 0.23 -0.46 -6.01
C GLY A 128 0.32 -1.95 -5.77
N VAL A 129 0.80 -2.31 -4.59
CA VAL A 129 0.63 -3.64 -4.01
C VAL A 129 0.24 -3.47 -2.54
N SER A 130 -0.71 -4.30 -2.12
CA SER A 130 -1.17 -4.37 -0.74
C SER A 130 -1.02 -5.79 -0.24
N GLY A 131 -0.34 -6.00 0.88
CA GLY A 131 -0.48 -7.22 1.67
C GLY A 131 -1.74 -7.14 2.52
N LEU A 132 -2.52 -8.21 2.61
CA LEU A 132 -3.79 -8.26 3.34
C LEU A 132 -3.74 -9.38 4.38
N PHE A 133 -4.18 -9.10 5.59
CA PHE A 133 -4.42 -10.08 6.64
C PHE A 133 -5.82 -9.87 7.21
N ALA A 134 -6.51 -10.95 7.55
CA ALA A 134 -7.83 -10.88 8.15
C ALA A 134 -7.88 -11.73 9.42
N ASN A 135 -8.54 -11.21 10.45
CA ASN A 135 -8.82 -12.01 11.63
C ASN A 135 -9.84 -13.13 11.33
N SER A 136 -10.01 -14.03 12.28
CA SER A 136 -10.90 -15.20 12.16
C SER A 136 -12.39 -14.87 12.05
N ARG A 137 -12.76 -13.60 12.23
CA ARG A 137 -14.16 -13.12 12.18
C ARG A 137 -14.57 -12.66 10.79
N VAL A 138 -13.63 -12.53 9.86
CA VAL A 138 -13.92 -12.16 8.47
C VAL A 138 -14.33 -13.40 7.66
N SER A 139 -15.56 -13.40 7.16
CA SER A 139 -16.04 -14.44 6.26
C SER A 139 -15.34 -14.41 4.90
N SER A 140 -15.42 -15.49 4.12
CA SER A 140 -14.88 -15.54 2.75
C SER A 140 -15.47 -14.47 1.83
N ALA A 141 -16.76 -14.18 1.98
CA ALA A 141 -17.43 -13.12 1.24
C ALA A 141 -16.87 -11.73 1.60
N GLN A 142 -16.65 -11.46 2.88
CA GLN A 142 -16.05 -10.21 3.35
C GLN A 142 -14.58 -10.09 2.94
N LYS A 143 -13.81 -11.20 2.90
CA LYS A 143 -12.46 -11.21 2.32
C LYS A 143 -12.51 -10.79 0.85
N ALA A 144 -13.37 -11.40 0.03
CA ALA A 144 -13.50 -11.04 -1.39
C ALA A 144 -13.90 -9.57 -1.58
N GLN A 145 -14.80 -9.04 -0.74
CA GLN A 145 -15.19 -7.63 -0.76
C GLN A 145 -14.02 -6.70 -0.38
N ALA A 146 -13.25 -7.02 0.65
CA ALA A 146 -12.07 -6.26 1.04
C ALA A 146 -10.98 -6.33 -0.05
N GLU A 147 -10.76 -7.49 -0.65
CA GLU A 147 -9.84 -7.66 -1.77
C GLU A 147 -10.23 -6.78 -2.96
N GLN A 148 -11.52 -6.75 -3.34
CA GLN A 148 -12.02 -5.88 -4.40
C GLN A 148 -11.72 -4.39 -4.12
N VAL A 149 -11.86 -3.95 -2.87
CA VAL A 149 -11.52 -2.57 -2.48
C VAL A 149 -10.04 -2.29 -2.66
N LEU A 150 -9.18 -3.21 -2.24
CA LEU A 150 -7.74 -2.98 -2.18
C LEU A 150 -7.06 -3.22 -3.53
N SER A 151 -7.64 -4.08 -4.38
CA SER A 151 -7.20 -4.31 -5.76
C SER A 151 -7.64 -3.18 -6.71
N ALA A 152 -8.37 -2.17 -6.22
CA ALA A 152 -8.77 -1.00 -6.99
C ALA A 152 -7.57 -0.21 -7.56
N VAL A 153 -6.41 -0.33 -6.91
CA VAL A 153 -5.20 0.46 -7.16
C VAL A 153 -3.95 -0.41 -7.40
N GLY A 154 -4.12 -1.70 -7.64
CA GLY A 154 -3.02 -2.62 -7.94
C GLY A 154 -3.27 -4.04 -7.42
N LEU A 155 -2.20 -4.71 -7.00
CA LEU A 155 -2.26 -6.09 -6.50
C LEU A 155 -2.69 -6.14 -5.03
N ALA A 156 -3.54 -7.11 -4.69
CA ALA A 156 -3.89 -7.47 -3.33
C ALA A 156 -3.44 -8.90 -3.06
N LEU A 157 -2.62 -9.12 -2.03
CA LEU A 157 -2.02 -10.42 -1.71
C LEU A 157 -2.38 -10.81 -0.28
N TRP A 158 -3.14 -11.91 -0.13
CA TRP A 158 -3.49 -12.45 1.17
C TRP A 158 -2.30 -13.12 1.85
N LEU A 159 -2.18 -12.87 3.15
CA LEU A 159 -1.19 -13.43 4.06
C LEU A 159 -1.90 -14.34 5.06
N ASP A 160 -1.18 -15.36 5.52
CA ASP A 160 -1.69 -16.33 6.49
C ASP A 160 -1.57 -15.81 7.93
N GLU A 161 -0.51 -15.05 8.21
CA GLU A 161 -0.21 -14.50 9.54
C GLU A 161 -0.09 -12.98 9.52
N GLU A 162 -0.56 -12.32 10.58
CA GLU A 162 -0.50 -10.87 10.72
C GLU A 162 0.94 -10.34 10.73
N SER A 163 1.86 -11.10 11.35
CA SER A 163 3.29 -10.82 11.44
C SER A 163 3.95 -10.65 10.06
N GLN A 164 3.41 -11.28 9.02
CA GLN A 164 3.92 -11.16 7.65
C GLN A 164 3.71 -9.75 7.07
N LEU A 165 2.83 -8.92 7.66
CA LEU A 165 2.67 -7.52 7.25
C LEU A 165 3.93 -6.68 7.51
N ASP A 166 4.77 -7.05 8.47
CA ASP A 166 6.07 -6.38 8.68
C ASP A 166 7.04 -6.66 7.52
N ALA A 167 7.04 -7.90 7.01
CA ALA A 167 7.78 -8.25 5.81
C ALA A 167 7.23 -7.55 4.57
N VAL A 168 5.90 -7.43 4.43
CA VAL A 168 5.29 -6.64 3.34
C VAL A 168 5.70 -5.17 3.46
N THR A 169 5.72 -4.61 4.67
CA THR A 169 6.18 -3.24 4.91
C THR A 169 7.61 -3.06 4.41
N ALA A 170 8.52 -3.98 4.74
CA ALA A 170 9.90 -3.93 4.28
C ALA A 170 10.01 -4.08 2.75
N VAL A 171 9.32 -5.03 2.14
CA VAL A 171 9.46 -5.33 0.71
C VAL A 171 8.78 -4.27 -0.16
N SER A 172 7.53 -3.92 0.12
CA SER A 172 6.70 -3.12 -0.79
C SER A 172 6.23 -1.80 -0.19
N GLY A 173 6.07 -1.69 1.12
CA GLY A 173 5.74 -0.42 1.79
C GLY A 173 6.88 0.58 1.66
N SER A 174 8.08 0.18 2.09
CA SER A 174 9.33 0.94 1.95
C SER A 174 10.01 0.75 0.59
N GLY A 175 9.69 -0.34 -0.11
CA GLY A 175 10.26 -0.73 -1.42
C GLY A 175 10.43 0.40 -2.45
N PRO A 176 9.42 1.26 -2.70
CA PRO A 176 9.54 2.36 -3.66
C PRO A 176 10.76 3.26 -3.39
N ALA A 177 11.10 3.52 -2.13
CA ALA A 177 12.25 4.34 -1.77
C ALA A 177 13.59 3.67 -2.18
N TYR A 178 13.66 2.34 -2.13
CA TYR A 178 14.87 1.60 -2.53
C TYR A 178 15.10 1.72 -4.04
N PHE A 179 14.04 1.62 -4.83
CA PHE A 179 14.12 1.83 -6.27
C PHE A 179 14.45 3.29 -6.62
N PHE A 180 13.90 4.27 -5.90
CA PHE A 180 14.27 5.68 -6.09
C PHE A 180 15.75 5.92 -5.78
N LEU A 181 16.27 5.35 -4.69
CA LEU A 181 17.69 5.43 -4.34
C LEU A 181 18.59 4.79 -5.42
N LEU A 182 18.17 3.65 -5.98
CA LEU A 182 18.90 3.00 -7.08
C LEU A 182 18.90 3.87 -8.34
N ILE A 183 17.74 4.45 -8.72
CA ILE A 183 17.61 5.36 -9.86
C ILE A 183 18.50 6.59 -9.66
N GLU A 184 18.53 7.16 -8.45
CA GLU A 184 19.40 8.28 -8.10
C GLU A 184 20.88 7.92 -8.27
N ALA A 185 21.31 6.79 -7.72
CA ALA A 185 22.70 6.31 -7.81
C ALA A 185 23.12 6.00 -9.26
N MET A 186 22.26 5.33 -10.03
CA MET A 186 22.51 5.05 -11.45
C MET A 186 22.62 6.33 -12.27
N THR A 187 21.78 7.33 -11.95
CA THR A 187 21.83 8.61 -12.65
C THR A 187 23.16 9.33 -12.39
N ALA A 188 23.56 9.43 -11.11
CA ALA A 188 24.82 10.06 -10.73
C ALA A 188 26.04 9.35 -11.34
N ALA A 189 26.02 8.01 -11.40
CA ALA A 189 27.07 7.24 -12.07
C ALA A 189 27.10 7.50 -13.59
N GLY A 190 25.93 7.60 -14.23
CA GLY A 190 25.83 7.94 -15.65
C GLY A 190 26.41 9.33 -15.98
N GLU A 191 26.23 10.31 -15.09
CA GLU A 191 26.86 11.63 -15.22
C GLU A 191 28.38 11.57 -15.12
N GLN A 192 28.91 10.80 -14.18
CA GLN A 192 30.36 10.60 -14.04
C GLN A 192 30.98 9.91 -15.27
N LEU A 193 30.18 9.13 -16.00
CA LEU A 193 30.56 8.53 -17.29
C LEU A 193 30.42 9.50 -18.48
N GLY A 194 29.99 10.75 -18.24
CA GLY A 194 29.95 11.83 -19.23
C GLY A 194 28.57 12.12 -19.84
N LEU A 195 27.49 11.51 -19.31
CA LEU A 195 26.13 11.84 -19.76
C LEU A 195 25.64 13.16 -19.15
N PRO A 196 24.81 13.94 -19.87
CA PRO A 196 24.03 15.01 -19.25
C PRO A 196 23.10 14.44 -18.16
N ARG A 197 22.97 15.16 -17.03
CA ARG A 197 22.10 14.81 -15.87
C ARG A 197 20.71 14.35 -16.30
N GLU A 198 20.07 15.11 -17.19
CA GLU A 198 18.71 14.84 -17.65
C GLU A 198 18.64 13.53 -18.45
N THR A 199 19.58 13.31 -19.36
CA THR A 199 19.68 12.07 -20.14
C THR A 199 19.92 10.86 -19.24
N ALA A 200 20.86 10.96 -18.29
CA ALA A 200 21.13 9.88 -17.34
C ALA A 200 19.91 9.56 -16.45
N ALA A 201 19.14 10.58 -16.06
CA ALA A 201 17.90 10.41 -15.30
C ALA A 201 16.84 9.66 -16.11
N GLN A 202 16.58 10.11 -17.34
CA GLN A 202 15.60 9.47 -18.22
C GLN A 202 15.97 8.02 -18.52
N LEU A 203 17.25 7.74 -18.81
CA LEU A 203 17.75 6.38 -19.02
C LEU A 203 17.55 5.51 -17.78
N SER A 204 17.90 5.99 -16.60
CA SER A 204 17.79 5.23 -15.34
C SER A 204 16.33 4.91 -15.01
N ILE A 205 15.43 5.90 -15.11
CA ILE A 205 13.99 5.73 -14.86
C ILE A 205 13.38 4.73 -15.85
N GLN A 206 13.62 4.92 -17.15
CA GLN A 206 13.03 4.07 -18.19
C GLN A 206 13.58 2.63 -18.12
N THR A 207 14.87 2.46 -17.77
CA THR A 207 15.48 1.14 -17.58
C THR A 207 14.86 0.41 -16.39
N ALA A 208 14.68 1.09 -15.26
CA ALA A 208 14.03 0.51 -14.08
C ALA A 208 12.58 0.10 -14.39
N LEU A 209 11.81 0.97 -15.03
CA LEU A 209 10.43 0.68 -15.45
C LEU A 209 10.37 -0.52 -16.40
N GLY A 210 11.21 -0.55 -17.43
CA GLY A 210 11.26 -1.63 -18.41
C GLY A 210 11.63 -2.98 -17.78
N ALA A 211 12.63 -3.00 -16.90
CA ALA A 211 13.05 -4.22 -16.20
C ALA A 211 11.96 -4.76 -15.26
N ALA A 212 11.32 -3.88 -14.48
CA ALA A 212 10.21 -4.27 -13.62
C ALA A 212 9.02 -4.81 -14.42
N ARG A 213 8.70 -4.18 -15.55
CA ARG A 213 7.64 -4.63 -16.45
C ARG A 213 7.95 -6.00 -17.05
N MET A 214 9.17 -6.21 -17.55
CA MET A 214 9.62 -7.52 -18.03
C MET A 214 9.44 -8.58 -16.95
N ALA A 215 9.86 -8.31 -15.71
CA ALA A 215 9.68 -9.25 -14.61
C ALA A 215 8.21 -9.54 -14.30
N SER A 216 7.32 -8.54 -14.36
CA SER A 216 5.89 -8.72 -14.09
C SER A 216 5.12 -9.46 -15.18
N GLU A 217 5.60 -9.41 -16.42
CA GLU A 217 4.93 -10.01 -17.59
C GLU A 217 5.58 -11.33 -18.04
N SER A 218 6.71 -11.73 -17.43
CA SER A 218 7.43 -12.95 -17.80
C SER A 218 6.88 -14.20 -17.13
N ASP A 219 7.04 -15.34 -17.80
CA ASP A 219 6.82 -16.69 -17.31
C ASP A 219 8.00 -17.28 -16.51
N VAL A 220 9.12 -16.55 -16.43
CA VAL A 220 10.34 -16.95 -15.72
C VAL A 220 10.69 -15.93 -14.64
N ASP A 221 11.47 -16.37 -13.65
CA ASP A 221 11.88 -15.51 -12.54
C ASP A 221 12.92 -14.44 -12.94
N ALA A 222 13.16 -13.51 -12.01
CA ALA A 222 14.13 -12.43 -12.20
C ALA A 222 15.58 -12.94 -12.36
N ALA A 223 15.93 -14.11 -11.81
CA ALA A 223 17.28 -14.65 -11.93
C ALA A 223 17.55 -15.12 -13.36
N GLU A 224 16.57 -15.77 -14.00
CA GLU A 224 16.64 -16.16 -15.40
C GLU A 224 16.62 -14.94 -16.33
N LEU A 225 15.77 -13.93 -16.07
CA LEU A 225 15.79 -12.68 -16.82
C LEU A 225 17.16 -12.00 -16.76
N ARG A 226 17.75 -11.90 -15.56
CA ARG A 226 19.12 -11.37 -15.36
C ARG A 226 20.15 -12.18 -16.15
N ARG A 227 20.06 -13.52 -16.14
CA ARG A 227 20.96 -14.40 -16.89
C ARG A 227 20.87 -14.11 -18.40
N ARG A 228 19.67 -13.97 -18.96
CA ARG A 228 19.44 -13.71 -20.39
C ARG A 228 20.06 -12.41 -20.89
N VAL A 229 20.12 -11.37 -20.04
CA VAL A 229 20.73 -10.07 -20.38
C VAL A 229 22.22 -9.96 -19.98
N THR A 230 22.80 -11.04 -19.45
CA THR A 230 24.19 -11.11 -19.04
C THR A 230 24.99 -11.99 -20.00
N SER A 231 25.57 -11.38 -21.05
CA SER A 231 26.45 -12.10 -21.96
C SER A 231 27.81 -12.40 -21.29
N PRO A 232 28.41 -13.59 -21.53
CA PRO A 232 29.75 -13.91 -21.02
C PRO A 232 30.80 -12.90 -21.46
N ASN A 233 31.63 -12.43 -20.53
CA ASN A 233 32.63 -11.37 -20.74
C ASN A 233 32.06 -10.03 -21.23
N GLY A 234 30.74 -9.82 -21.08
CA GLY A 234 30.05 -8.59 -21.46
C GLY A 234 30.08 -7.51 -20.38
N THR A 235 29.59 -6.32 -20.73
CA THR A 235 29.49 -5.17 -19.82
C THR A 235 28.58 -5.44 -18.63
N THR A 236 27.44 -6.12 -18.84
CA THR A 236 26.51 -6.52 -17.76
C THR A 236 27.19 -7.44 -16.77
N GLU A 237 27.97 -8.42 -17.24
CA GLU A 237 28.65 -9.38 -16.37
C GLU A 237 29.66 -8.68 -15.46
N ALA A 238 30.44 -7.75 -16.00
CA ALA A 238 31.41 -6.96 -15.24
C ALA A 238 30.72 -6.13 -14.13
N ALA A 239 29.59 -5.49 -14.44
CA ALA A 239 28.83 -4.70 -13.47
C ALA A 239 28.22 -5.58 -12.36
N ILE A 240 27.57 -6.70 -12.73
CA ILE A 240 26.97 -7.63 -11.75
C ILE A 240 28.03 -8.22 -10.83
N LYS A 241 29.18 -8.67 -11.36
CA LYS A 241 30.29 -9.17 -10.52
C LYS A 241 30.79 -8.10 -9.55
N THR A 242 30.82 -6.83 -9.95
CA THR A 242 31.20 -5.72 -9.07
C THR A 242 30.18 -5.50 -7.95
N PHE A 243 28.88 -5.50 -8.25
CA PHE A 243 27.84 -5.42 -7.21
C PHE A 243 27.91 -6.58 -6.22
N GLN A 244 28.11 -7.81 -6.71
CA GLN A 244 28.20 -9.00 -5.88
C GLN A 244 29.45 -9.01 -5.00
N ALA A 245 30.61 -8.61 -5.55
CA ALA A 245 31.84 -8.43 -4.78
C ALA A 245 31.68 -7.36 -3.68
N GLY A 246 30.84 -6.36 -3.91
CA GLY A 246 30.45 -5.35 -2.91
C GLY A 246 29.45 -5.83 -1.86
N GLY A 247 28.98 -7.09 -1.92
CA GLY A 247 28.06 -7.65 -0.95
C GLY A 247 26.60 -7.18 -1.12
N PHE A 248 26.17 -6.88 -2.35
CA PHE A 248 24.83 -6.37 -2.65
C PHE A 248 23.71 -7.18 -1.98
N GLU A 249 23.70 -8.51 -2.12
CA GLU A 249 22.66 -9.37 -1.56
C GLU A 249 22.60 -9.27 -0.02
N ALA A 250 23.76 -9.24 0.64
CA ALA A 250 23.84 -9.11 2.10
C ALA A 250 23.33 -7.74 2.57
N LEU A 251 23.67 -6.66 1.85
CA LEU A 251 23.20 -5.31 2.17
C LEU A 251 21.67 -5.19 2.02
N VAL A 252 21.11 -5.75 0.93
CA VAL A 252 19.65 -5.77 0.73
C VAL A 252 18.96 -6.51 1.86
N GLN A 253 19.47 -7.70 2.25
CA GLN A 253 18.91 -8.46 3.38
C GLN A 253 18.94 -7.65 4.68
N GLN A 254 20.06 -6.98 4.98
CA GLN A 254 20.20 -6.17 6.18
C GLN A 254 19.23 -4.97 6.17
N ALA A 255 19.09 -4.30 5.03
CA ALA A 255 18.18 -3.15 4.88
C ALA A 255 16.71 -3.56 5.07
N LEU A 256 16.28 -4.66 4.45
CA LEU A 256 14.91 -5.15 4.60
C LEU A 256 14.63 -5.64 6.03
N ASN A 257 15.59 -6.32 6.67
CA ASN A 257 15.46 -6.71 8.08
C ASN A 257 15.34 -5.48 8.99
N ALA A 258 16.13 -4.43 8.75
CA ALA A 258 16.04 -3.19 9.52
C ALA A 258 14.67 -2.52 9.35
N ALA A 259 14.11 -2.50 8.14
CA ALA A 259 12.78 -1.97 7.89
C ALA A 259 11.68 -2.79 8.57
N ALA A 260 11.76 -4.13 8.50
CA ALA A 260 10.80 -5.03 9.16
C ALA A 260 10.84 -4.87 10.68
N ASN A 261 12.03 -4.85 11.29
CA ASN A 261 12.20 -4.63 12.72
C ASN A 261 11.63 -3.28 13.15
N ARG A 262 11.89 -2.21 12.37
CA ARG A 262 11.34 -0.89 12.67
C ARG A 262 9.81 -0.85 12.55
N SER A 263 9.23 -1.61 11.62
CA SER A 263 7.77 -1.78 11.50
C SER A 263 7.18 -2.39 12.77
N ALA A 264 7.77 -3.47 13.27
CA ALA A 264 7.35 -4.12 14.50
C ALA A 264 7.46 -3.18 15.72
N GLU A 265 8.57 -2.45 15.86
CA GLU A 265 8.74 -1.44 16.93
C GLU A 265 7.67 -0.34 16.88
N LEU A 266 7.33 0.14 15.67
CA LEU A 266 6.27 1.14 15.50
C LEU A 266 4.90 0.59 15.90
N ALA A 267 4.64 -0.70 15.65
CA ALA A 267 3.42 -1.35 16.08
C ALA A 267 3.25 -1.36 17.60
N GLU A 268 4.34 -1.59 18.35
CA GLU A 268 4.33 -1.51 19.81
C GLU A 268 4.15 -0.08 20.32
N GLN A 269 4.75 0.91 19.66
CA GLN A 269 4.68 2.32 20.07
C GLN A 269 3.30 2.95 19.80
N LEU A 270 2.69 2.63 18.66
CA LEU A 270 1.45 3.23 18.19
C LEU A 270 0.20 2.42 18.60
N GLY A 271 0.39 1.14 18.93
CA GLY A 271 -0.68 0.22 19.31
C GLY A 271 -1.16 0.33 20.75
N GLN A 272 -0.56 1.20 21.58
CA GLN A 272 -0.90 1.42 23.00
C GLN A 272 -2.16 2.26 23.19
#